data_AF-A0A1Q7YIN0-F1
#
_entry.id   AF-A0A1Q7YIN0-F1
#
_cell.length_a   1.000
_cell.length_b   1.000
_cell.length_c   1.000
_cell.angle_alpha   90.00
_cell.angle_beta   90.00
_cell.angle_gamma   90.00
#
_symmetry.space_group_name_H-M   'P 1'
#
loop_
_entity.id
_entity.type
_entity.pdbx_description
1 polymer ?
#
loop_
_entity_poly.entity_id
_entity_poly.type
_entity_poly.pdbx_seq_one_letter_code
_entity_poly.pdbx_strand_id
1 'polypeptide(L)'
;MLLKKKRDGKIEDKMCPEDSTLNEESHALTNEERLRALVEAYETKLSEIIDLVAHVRHEINNPLTGVIGQAQLLLREPLSEKARQRVETIEQLAGRIRDTVAQLRTVQRPQSYKASEDKKTETETPPRH
;
A
#
# COMPACT_ATOMS: atom_id res chain seq x y z
N MET A 1 -42.46 46.11 54.60
CA MET A 1 -41.42 46.49 55.58
C MET A 1 -40.12 45.82 55.15
N LEU A 2 -39.15 46.55 54.56
CA LEU A 2 -37.92 47.02 55.23
C LEU A 2 -37.33 45.93 56.15
N LEU A 3 -36.08 45.49 55.98
CA LEU A 3 -34.89 46.31 56.14
C LEU A 3 -33.74 45.91 55.18
N LYS A 4 -33.09 46.93 54.62
CA LYS A 4 -31.73 46.86 54.07
C LYS A 4 -30.73 46.52 55.17
N LYS A 5 -29.70 45.74 54.86
CA LYS A 5 -28.38 45.91 55.49
C LYS A 5 -27.27 45.68 54.46
N LYS A 6 -26.76 46.78 53.91
CA LYS A 6 -25.43 46.86 53.30
C LYS A 6 -24.42 46.29 54.30
N ARG A 7 -23.52 45.43 53.83
CA ARG A 7 -22.23 45.21 54.48
C ARG A 7 -21.17 45.32 53.39
N ASP A 8 -20.37 46.36 53.55
CA ASP A 8 -19.18 46.66 52.78
C ASP A 8 -18.15 45.55 53.03
N GLY A 9 -17.84 44.81 51.97
CA GLY A 9 -16.92 43.67 51.98
C GLY A 9 -15.67 44.00 51.18
N LYS A 10 -14.66 44.47 51.91
CA LYS A 10 -13.21 44.33 51.71
C LYS A 10 -12.77 43.67 50.39
N ILE A 11 -12.01 44.44 49.61
CA ILE A 11 -11.20 43.95 48.48
C ILE A 11 -10.07 43.11 49.11
N GLU A 12 -10.22 41.80 49.13
CA GLU A 12 -9.12 40.88 49.41
C GLU A 12 -8.48 40.51 48.08
N ASP A 13 -7.29 41.08 47.88
CA ASP A 13 -6.27 40.61 46.96
C ASP A 13 -6.05 39.10 47.20
N LYS A 14 -6.68 38.28 46.36
CA LYS A 14 -6.49 36.84 46.32
C LYS A 14 -5.83 36.49 45.00
N MET A 15 -4.51 36.61 45.04
CA MET A 15 -3.59 35.80 44.27
C MET A 15 -4.05 34.34 44.34
N CYS A 16 -4.54 33.81 43.22
CA CYS A 16 -4.86 32.41 42.98
C CYS A 16 -4.49 32.08 41.51
N PRO A 17 -4.14 30.82 41.24
CA PRO A 17 -2.79 30.45 40.80
C PRO A 17 -2.62 30.37 39.28
N GLU A 18 -1.35 30.34 38.91
CA GLU A 18 -0.81 29.93 37.61
C GLU A 18 -1.30 28.53 37.20
N ASP A 19 -1.17 28.25 35.90
CA ASP A 19 -1.30 26.94 35.25
C ASP A 19 -2.69 26.32 35.10
N SER A 20 -3.41 26.79 34.08
CA SER A 20 -4.05 25.87 33.13
C SER A 20 -4.24 26.54 31.77
N THR A 21 -3.13 26.98 31.16
CA THR A 21 -3.03 26.75 29.72
C THR A 21 -3.07 25.24 29.56
N LEU A 22 -4.26 24.69 29.31
CA LEU A 22 -4.38 23.40 28.68
C LEU A 22 -3.45 23.46 27.48
N ASN A 23 -2.39 22.68 27.60
CA ASN A 23 -1.36 22.48 26.62
C ASN A 23 -2.04 21.92 25.37
N GLU A 24 -2.63 22.80 24.57
CA GLU A 24 -2.79 22.58 23.14
C GLU A 24 -1.37 22.58 22.56
N GLU A 25 -0.61 21.53 22.90
CA GLU A 25 0.49 21.06 22.06
C GLU A 25 -0.17 20.61 20.75
N SER A 26 -0.51 21.61 19.94
CA SER A 26 -0.56 21.50 18.51
C SER A 26 0.85 21.12 18.11
N HIS A 27 1.14 19.82 18.17
CA HIS A 27 2.33 19.23 17.59
C HIS A 27 2.26 19.54 16.10
N ALA A 28 2.78 20.70 15.73
CA ALA A 28 3.05 21.03 14.35
C ALA A 28 4.11 20.04 13.91
N LEU A 29 3.66 18.89 13.39
CA LEU A 29 4.53 17.88 12.78
C LEU A 29 5.51 18.62 11.87
N THR A 30 6.79 18.37 12.09
CA THR A 30 7.83 18.94 11.24
C THR A 30 7.55 18.53 9.80
N ASN A 31 7.97 19.35 8.82
CA ASN A 31 7.76 19.02 7.41
C ASN A 31 8.34 17.64 7.05
N GLU A 32 9.42 17.23 7.71
CA GLU A 32 10.03 15.92 7.56
C GLU A 32 9.12 14.79 8.07
N GLU A 33 8.53 14.91 9.26
CA GLU A 33 7.60 13.92 9.80
C GLU A 33 6.34 13.79 8.94
N ARG A 34 5.81 14.92 8.43
CA ARG A 34 4.67 14.92 7.50
C ARG A 34 5.01 14.20 6.20
N LEU A 35 6.19 14.45 5.63
CA LEU A 35 6.65 13.78 4.41
C LEU A 35 6.83 12.27 4.65
N ARG A 36 7.42 11.86 5.78
CA ARG A 36 7.57 10.44 6.13
C ARG A 36 6.22 9.74 6.28
N ALA A 37 5.28 10.34 7.01
CA ALA A 37 3.93 9.80 7.17
C ALA A 37 3.20 9.69 5.83
N LEU A 38 3.38 10.66 4.93
CA LEU A 38 2.81 10.62 3.58
C LEU A 38 3.39 9.47 2.75
N VAL A 39 4.72 9.28 2.79
CA VAL A 39 5.38 8.16 2.10
C VAL A 39 4.89 6.82 2.65
N GLU A 40 4.83 6.64 3.96
CA GLU A 40 4.34 5.42 4.60
C GLU A 40 2.87 5.12 4.22
N ALA A 41 2.02 6.14 4.17
CA ALA A 41 0.64 6.00 3.72
C ALA A 41 0.56 5.55 2.26
N TYR A 42 1.40 6.10 1.38
CA TYR A 42 1.48 5.67 -0.02
C TYR A 42 2.04 4.26 -0.18
N GLU A 43 3.05 3.87 0.58
CA GLU A 43 3.60 2.51 0.57
C GLU A 43 2.55 1.48 1.00
N THR A 44 1.79 1.80 2.04
CA THR A 44 0.65 0.98 2.49
C THR A 44 -0.40 0.86 1.38
N LYS A 45 -0.75 1.97 0.73
CA LYS A 45 -1.73 1.94 -0.36
C LYS A 45 -1.25 1.12 -1.56
N LEU A 46 0.02 1.26 -1.94
CA LEU A 46 0.62 0.48 -3.02
C LEU A 46 0.66 -1.02 -2.68
N SER A 47 0.96 -1.35 -1.43
CA SER A 47 0.90 -2.72 -0.92
C SER A 47 -0.48 -3.34 -1.12
N GLU A 48 -1.54 -2.66 -0.69
CA GLU A 48 -2.92 -3.13 -0.87
C GLU A 48 -3.26 -3.37 -2.34
N ILE A 49 -2.79 -2.49 -3.24
CA ILE A 49 -3.00 -2.64 -4.69
C ILE A 49 -2.25 -3.87 -5.22
N ILE A 50 -1.02 -4.11 -4.79
CA ILE A 50 -0.23 -5.27 -5.21
C ILE A 50 -0.93 -6.58 -4.78
N ASP A 51 -1.41 -6.63 -3.53
CA ASP A 51 -2.12 -7.78 -3.00
C ASP A 51 -3.43 -8.02 -3.78
N LEU A 52 -4.19 -6.95 -4.08
CA LEU A 52 -5.38 -7.03 -4.92
C LEU A 52 -5.07 -7.56 -6.32
N VAL A 53 -4.01 -7.06 -6.97
CA VAL A 53 -3.59 -7.52 -8.31
C VAL A 53 -3.21 -9.00 -8.27
N ALA A 54 -2.50 -9.44 -7.22
CA ALA A 54 -2.18 -10.85 -7.03
C ALA A 54 -3.45 -11.70 -6.90
N HIS A 55 -4.40 -11.30 -6.04
CA HIS A 55 -5.67 -11.99 -5.86
C HIS A 55 -6.47 -12.08 -7.17
N VAL A 56 -6.67 -10.96 -7.87
CA VAL A 56 -7.41 -10.92 -9.14
C VAL A 56 -6.76 -11.83 -10.18
N ARG A 57 -5.42 -11.83 -10.28
CA ARG A 57 -4.69 -12.74 -11.17
C ARG A 57 -4.98 -14.21 -10.83
N HIS A 58 -4.99 -14.56 -9.56
CA HIS A 58 -5.29 -15.93 -9.13
C HIS A 58 -6.74 -16.32 -9.44
N GLU A 59 -7.70 -15.46 -9.12
CA GLU A 59 -9.12 -15.72 -9.37
C GLU A 59 -9.46 -15.83 -10.85
N ILE A 60 -8.77 -15.12 -11.74
CA ILE A 60 -8.94 -15.24 -13.19
C ILE A 60 -8.28 -16.51 -13.74
N ASN A 61 -7.08 -16.84 -13.28
CA ASN A 61 -6.35 -18.01 -13.77
C ASN A 61 -7.04 -19.33 -13.41
N ASN A 62 -7.76 -19.38 -12.28
CA ASN A 62 -8.47 -20.57 -11.83
C ASN A 62 -9.52 -21.07 -12.85
N PRO A 63 -10.55 -20.29 -13.23
CA PRO A 63 -11.52 -20.68 -14.24
C PRO A 63 -10.89 -20.83 -15.64
N LEU A 64 -9.88 -20.02 -16.01
CA LEU A 64 -9.19 -20.17 -17.29
C LEU A 64 -8.51 -21.54 -17.42
N THR A 65 -7.87 -22.02 -16.35
CA THR A 65 -7.29 -23.36 -16.32
C THR A 65 -8.35 -24.43 -16.57
N GLY A 66 -9.54 -24.27 -15.97
CA GLY A 66 -10.68 -25.14 -16.22
C GLY A 66 -11.16 -25.08 -17.68
N VAL A 67 -11.35 -23.89 -18.25
CA VAL A 67 -11.78 -23.70 -19.65
C VAL A 67 -10.80 -24.33 -20.63
N ILE A 68 -9.50 -24.09 -20.45
CA ILE A 68 -8.45 -24.69 -21.28
C ILE A 68 -8.48 -26.22 -21.15
N GLY A 69 -8.55 -26.74 -19.92
CA GLY A 69 -8.63 -28.17 -19.68
C GLY A 69 -9.85 -28.82 -20.34
N GLN A 70 -11.02 -28.20 -20.24
CA GLN A 70 -12.25 -28.69 -20.90
C GLN A 70 -12.13 -28.66 -22.43
N ALA A 71 -11.59 -27.58 -23.00
CA ALA A 71 -11.34 -27.52 -24.45
C ALA A 71 -10.38 -28.64 -24.89
N GLN A 72 -9.31 -28.87 -24.13
CA GLN A 72 -8.35 -29.95 -24.40
C GLN A 72 -8.96 -31.35 -24.28
N LEU A 73 -9.87 -31.57 -23.32
CA LEU A 73 -10.61 -32.83 -23.21
C LEU A 73 -11.54 -33.03 -24.41
N LEU A 74 -12.30 -32.02 -24.81
CA LEU A 74 -13.18 -32.08 -25.98
C LEU A 74 -12.41 -32.37 -27.29
N LEU A 75 -11.20 -31.83 -27.46
CA LEU A 75 -10.38 -32.09 -28.65
C LEU A 75 -9.93 -33.56 -28.80
N ARG A 76 -10.01 -34.34 -27.71
CA ARG A 76 -9.75 -35.79 -27.70
C ARG A 76 -10.97 -36.63 -28.09
N GLU A 77 -12.15 -36.03 -28.13
CA GLU A 77 -13.38 -36.69 -28.56
C GLU A 77 -13.55 -36.66 -30.08
N PRO A 78 -14.36 -37.57 -30.66
CA PRO A 78 -14.75 -37.50 -32.06
C PRO A 78 -15.66 -36.28 -32.30
N LEU A 79 -15.10 -35.25 -32.93
CA LEU A 79 -15.78 -34.02 -33.29
C LEU A 79 -15.94 -33.91 -34.80
N SER A 80 -17.01 -33.25 -35.25
CA SER A 80 -17.05 -32.76 -36.64
C SER A 80 -15.97 -31.70 -36.86
N GLU A 81 -15.54 -31.53 -38.11
CA GLU A 81 -14.50 -30.56 -38.47
C GLU A 81 -14.83 -29.14 -37.96
N LYS A 82 -16.09 -28.72 -38.16
CA LYS A 82 -16.57 -27.42 -37.67
C LYS A 82 -16.54 -27.31 -36.15
N ALA A 83 -16.87 -28.38 -35.42
CA ALA A 83 -16.83 -28.37 -33.96
C ALA A 83 -15.37 -28.31 -33.46
N ARG A 84 -14.47 -29.09 -34.06
CA ARG A 84 -13.04 -29.08 -33.76
C ARG A 84 -12.43 -27.68 -33.91
N GLN A 85 -12.66 -27.02 -35.04
CA GLN A 85 -12.18 -25.65 -35.28
C GLN A 85 -12.67 -24.64 -34.22
N ARG A 86 -13.93 -24.77 -33.77
CA ARG A 86 -14.47 -23.91 -32.70
C ARG A 86 -13.80 -24.18 -31.36
N VAL A 87 -13.55 -25.44 -31.01
CA VAL A 87 -12.88 -25.80 -29.75
C VAL A 87 -11.41 -25.34 -29.76
N GLU A 88 -10.70 -25.50 -30.87
CA GLU A 88 -9.34 -24.97 -31.04
C GLU A 88 -9.31 -23.44 -30.89
N THR A 89 -10.30 -22.75 -31.46
CA THR A 89 -10.45 -21.30 -31.26
C THR A 89 -10.66 -20.93 -29.79
N ILE A 90 -11.49 -21.69 -29.06
CA ILE A 90 -11.72 -21.48 -27.62
C ILE A 90 -10.42 -21.68 -26.83
N GLU A 91 -9.68 -22.76 -27.09
CA GLU A 91 -8.40 -23.04 -26.43
C GLU A 91 -7.40 -21.92 -26.67
N GLN A 92 -7.24 -21.48 -27.92
CA GLN A 92 -6.33 -20.39 -28.29
C GLN A 92 -6.71 -19.08 -27.61
N LEU A 93 -7.99 -18.70 -27.61
CA LEU A 93 -8.44 -17.47 -26.95
C LEU A 93 -8.22 -17.51 -25.44
N ALA A 94 -8.57 -18.64 -24.79
CA ALA A 94 -8.34 -18.82 -23.37
C ALA A 94 -6.83 -18.76 -23.03
N GLY A 95 -5.98 -19.34 -23.87
CA GLY A 95 -4.52 -19.23 -23.77
C GLY A 95 -4.03 -17.78 -23.84
N ARG A 96 -4.51 -17.00 -24.80
CA ARG A 96 -4.16 -15.57 -24.93
C ARG A 96 -4.58 -14.74 -23.72
N ILE A 97 -5.74 -15.03 -23.12
CA ILE A 97 -6.19 -14.36 -21.90
C ILE A 97 -5.26 -14.71 -20.75
N ARG A 98 -4.93 -16.00 -20.56
CA ARG A 98 -3.98 -16.45 -19.53
C ARG A 98 -2.63 -15.74 -19.67
N ASP A 99 -2.11 -15.62 -20.88
CA ASP A 99 -0.82 -14.99 -21.13
C ASP A 99 -0.87 -13.47 -20.87
N THR A 100 -2.00 -12.82 -21.17
CA THR A 100 -2.23 -11.40 -20.83
C THR A 100 -2.29 -11.21 -19.31
N VAL A 101 -3.02 -12.06 -18.59
CA VAL A 101 -3.14 -12.02 -17.13
C VAL A 101 -1.82 -12.35 -16.44
N ALA A 102 -0.98 -13.20 -17.06
CA ALA A 102 0.35 -13.52 -16.55
C ALA A 102 1.28 -12.29 -16.51
N GLN A 103 1.07 -11.29 -17.37
CA GLN A 103 1.84 -10.03 -17.35
C GLN A 103 1.62 -9.25 -16.05
N LEU A 104 0.50 -9.44 -15.34
CA LEU A 104 0.27 -8.84 -14.02
C LEU A 104 1.26 -9.32 -12.94
N ARG A 105 2.06 -10.37 -13.22
CA ARG A 105 3.16 -10.80 -12.33
C ARG A 105 4.30 -9.78 -12.23
N THR A 106 4.40 -8.83 -13.14
CA THR A 106 5.43 -7.77 -13.07
C THR A 106 5.12 -6.73 -11.99
N VAL A 107 3.86 -6.64 -11.55
CA VAL A 107 3.43 -5.78 -10.45
C VAL A 107 3.90 -6.42 -9.14
N GLN A 108 4.99 -5.90 -8.60
CA GLN A 108 5.61 -6.37 -7.35
C GLN A 108 6.01 -5.17 -6.50
N ARG A 109 6.28 -5.40 -5.22
CA ARG A 109 6.80 -4.33 -4.36
C ARG A 109 8.12 -3.80 -4.92
N PRO A 110 8.35 -2.48 -4.84
CA PRO A 110 9.69 -1.94 -5.01
C PRO A 110 10.63 -2.70 -4.07
N GLN A 111 11.68 -3.31 -4.63
CA GLN A 111 12.80 -3.78 -3.81
C GLN A 111 13.33 -2.53 -3.10
N SER A 112 13.38 -2.54 -1.77
CA SER A 112 14.00 -1.43 -1.05
C SER A 112 15.41 -1.25 -1.61
N TYR A 113 15.67 -0.07 -2.18
CA TYR A 113 17.01 0.28 -2.60
C TYR A 113 17.82 0.38 -1.32
N LYS A 114 18.49 -0.71 -0.92
CA LYS A 114 19.50 -0.65 0.14
C LYS A 114 20.57 0.26 -0.43
N ALA A 115 20.59 1.52 0.01
CA ALA A 115 21.73 2.39 -0.20
C ALA A 115 22.94 1.59 0.28
N SER A 116 23.80 1.22 -0.66
CA SER A 116 25.12 0.69 -0.33
C SER A 116 25.77 1.73 0.57
N GLU A 117 25.99 1.37 1.82
CA GLU A 117 26.90 2.09 2.69
C GLU A 117 28.25 2.13 1.95
N ASP A 118 28.54 3.27 1.32
CA ASP A 118 29.86 3.59 0.82
C ASP A 118 30.80 3.66 2.02
N LYS A 119 31.37 2.49 2.38
CA LYS A 119 32.57 2.42 3.17
C LYS A 119 33.64 3.22 2.44
N LYS A 120 33.88 4.44 2.91
CA LYS A 120 35.20 5.08 2.84
C LYS A 120 36.19 4.10 3.46
N THR A 121 36.81 3.27 2.62
CA THR A 121 38.08 2.63 2.96
C THR A 121 39.16 3.62 2.57
N GLU A 122 39.95 3.94 3.58
CA GLU A 122 41.02 4.91 3.54
C GLU A 122 42.01 4.61 2.41
N THR A 123 42.46 5.72 1.84
CA THR A 123 43.49 5.86 0.82
C THR A 123 44.70 4.97 1.06
N GLU A 124 44.98 4.12 0.08
CA GLU A 124 46.27 3.48 -0.15
C GLU A 124 47.40 4.50 -0.01
N THR A 125 48.37 4.21 0.84
CA THR A 125 49.65 4.93 0.88
C THR A 125 50.57 4.33 -0.19
N PRO A 126 51.13 5.09 -1.13
CA PRO A 126 51.96 4.53 -2.19
C PRO A 126 53.37 4.14 -1.66
N PRO A 127 54.05 3.16 -2.28
CA PRO A 127 55.32 2.66 -1.78
C PRO A 127 56.43 3.71 -2.00
N ARG A 128 57.31 3.86 -1.01
CA ARG A 128 58.59 4.57 -1.19
C ARG A 128 59.55 3.67 -1.96
N HIS A 129 60.33 4.32 -2.83
CA HIS A 129 61.41 3.81 -3.67
C HIS A 129 62.32 2.79 -3.00
#